data_AF-A0A3M1D2R8-F1
#
_entry.id   AF-A0A3M1D2R8-F1
#
_cell.length_a   1.000
_cell.length_b   1.000
_cell.length_c   1.000
_cell.angle_alpha   90.00
_cell.angle_beta   90.00
_cell.angle_gamma   90.00
#
_symmetry.space_group_name_H-M   'P 1'
#
loop_
_entity.id
_entity.type
_entity.pdbx_description
1 polymer ?
#
loop_
_entity_poly.entity_id
_entity_poly.type
_entity_poly.pdbx_seq_one_letter_code
_entity_poly.pdbx_strand_id
1 'polypeptide(L)'
;MKNQRLKALVLLVVAGAAAAGLVAWLLLMNEGRPPTSAMAVAVVLGIVVVVSSAIGVDALLRGKAEQSGVPSPPADYRHAKPLFLLIGAAAVAALVVRQLLVPDSFGEIGYFRADAIGEEMQRQPRHIGNDECRKCHEKQASLHDKDAHARVACEDCHGPGWKHARAPEKNKLVKPSTKDRCLICHRLLDARPGDFPQIEWREHFRFVGVADLSVQCTQCHDPHEPLYMDRDINTARLHPLIHRCRDCHTSRVNESLPRPDRHPAIFECSYCHAPIVADFQKKPHNKVRCTTCHLFFKISDFAGRIIRDADPRFCLLCHREADFRSESAAPGISWPDHLDDVAESDEDRQKRCIDCHRERIHRLIKETGHEQQD
;
A
#
# COMPACT_ATOMS: atom_id res chain seq x y z
N MET A 1 23.48 3.46 73.62
CA MET A 1 22.06 3.34 73.19
C MET A 1 21.53 4.54 72.39
N LYS A 2 21.83 5.80 72.74
CA LYS A 2 21.28 7.02 72.07
C LYS A 2 21.65 7.14 70.57
N ASN A 3 22.89 6.81 70.19
CA ASN A 3 23.37 6.90 68.79
C ASN A 3 22.82 5.83 67.84
N GLN A 4 22.42 4.65 68.34
CA GLN A 4 21.85 3.60 67.49
C GLN A 4 20.37 3.86 67.17
N ARG A 5 19.60 4.39 68.13
CA ARG A 5 18.21 4.80 67.89
C ARG A 5 18.11 5.95 66.89
N LEU A 6 19.07 6.88 66.92
CA LEU A 6 19.14 7.99 65.95
C LEU A 6 19.47 7.48 64.52
N LYS A 7 20.42 6.55 64.38
CA LYS A 7 20.75 5.93 63.08
C LYS A 7 19.57 5.14 62.50
N ALA A 8 18.85 4.38 63.34
CA ALA A 8 17.66 3.64 62.92
C ALA A 8 16.52 4.57 62.49
N LEU A 9 16.31 5.69 63.18
CA LEU A 9 15.31 6.69 62.82
C LEU A 9 15.63 7.36 61.48
N VAL A 10 16.90 7.73 61.25
CA VAL A 10 17.34 8.31 59.97
C VAL A 10 17.15 7.32 58.81
N LEU A 11 17.51 6.05 59.00
CA LEU A 11 17.29 4.99 58.00
C LEU A 11 15.80 4.80 57.66
N LEU A 12 14.92 4.80 58.67
CA LEU A 12 13.47 4.70 58.48
C LEU A 12 12.90 5.89 57.72
N VAL A 13 13.34 7.11 58.04
CA VAL A 13 12.89 8.33 57.36
C VAL A 13 13.35 8.35 55.91
N VAL A 14 14.59 7.95 55.62
CA VAL A 14 15.09 7.92 54.24
C VAL A 14 14.46 6.79 53.42
N ALA A 15 14.24 5.61 54.01
CA ALA A 15 13.54 4.52 53.34
C ALA A 15 12.06 4.88 53.05
N GLY A 16 11.39 5.58 53.98
CA GLY A 16 10.04 6.10 53.77
C GLY A 16 9.96 7.13 52.65
N ALA A 17 10.92 8.05 52.58
CA ALA A 17 11.00 9.04 51.51
C ALA A 17 11.27 8.39 50.13
N ALA A 18 12.13 7.37 50.07
CA ALA A 18 12.41 6.63 48.85
C ALA A 18 11.19 5.84 48.35
N ALA A 19 10.45 5.18 49.26
CA ALA A 19 9.22 4.46 48.92
C ALA A 19 8.11 5.40 48.44
N ALA A 20 7.92 6.55 49.10
CA ALA A 20 6.97 7.57 48.66
C ALA A 20 7.33 8.15 47.28
N GLY A 21 8.62 8.38 47.03
CA GLY A 21 9.12 8.82 45.72
C GLY A 21 8.87 7.79 44.60
N LEU A 22 9.07 6.50 44.89
CA LEU A 22 8.81 5.41 43.93
C LEU A 22 7.31 5.28 43.62
N VAL A 23 6.44 5.39 44.62
CA VAL A 23 4.98 5.32 44.43
C VAL A 23 4.47 6.52 43.63
N ALA A 24 4.93 7.74 43.94
CA ALA A 24 4.58 8.92 43.16
C ALA A 24 5.06 8.82 41.69
N TRP A 25 6.24 8.24 41.46
CA TRP A 25 6.76 7.97 40.11
C TRP A 25 5.94 6.94 39.34
N LEU A 26 5.55 5.83 39.98
CA LEU A 26 4.69 4.80 39.38
C LEU A 26 3.29 5.34 39.03
N LEU A 27 2.72 6.20 39.88
CA LEU A 27 1.43 6.84 39.62
C LEU A 27 1.49 7.83 38.44
N LEU A 28 2.55 8.62 38.33
CA LEU A 28 2.73 9.55 37.19
C LEU A 28 2.98 8.81 35.86
N MET A 29 3.71 7.69 35.91
CA MET A 29 3.90 6.82 34.74
C MET A 29 2.58 6.19 34.29
N ASN A 30 1.71 5.80 35.22
CA ASN A 30 0.37 5.28 34.92
C ASN A 30 -0.56 6.33 34.29
N GLU A 31 -0.35 7.62 34.59
CA GLU A 31 -1.10 8.73 34.00
C GLU A 31 -0.47 9.28 32.68
N GLY A 32 0.58 8.62 32.16
CA GLY A 32 1.19 8.98 30.88
C GLY A 32 2.00 10.29 30.89
N ARG A 33 2.28 10.85 32.08
CA ARG A 33 3.07 12.09 32.21
C ARG A 33 4.54 11.74 32.43
N PRO A 34 5.49 12.23 31.59
CA PRO A 34 6.90 11.98 31.82
C PRO A 34 7.37 12.66 33.12
N PRO A 35 8.13 11.99 33.99
CA PRO A 35 8.64 12.59 35.22
C PRO A 35 9.65 13.70 34.90
N THR A 36 9.64 14.78 35.68
CA THR A 36 10.65 15.84 35.57
C THR A 36 12.04 15.34 36.00
N SER A 37 13.10 15.99 35.51
CA SER A 37 14.50 15.63 35.81
C SER A 37 14.80 15.54 37.31
N ALA A 38 14.14 16.36 38.14
CA ALA A 38 14.25 16.32 39.60
C ALA A 38 13.72 15.01 40.23
N MET A 39 12.66 14.42 39.66
CA MET A 39 12.06 13.18 40.17
C MET A 39 12.88 11.95 39.80
N ALA A 40 13.49 11.93 38.61
CA ALA A 40 14.39 10.84 38.20
C ALA A 40 15.62 10.76 39.13
N VAL A 41 16.19 11.91 39.51
CA VAL A 41 17.31 11.98 40.46
C VAL A 41 16.90 11.48 41.86
N ALA A 42 15.69 11.82 42.33
CA ALA A 42 15.19 11.36 43.62
C ALA A 42 14.98 9.83 43.68
N VAL A 43 14.51 9.21 42.60
CA VAL A 43 14.35 7.75 42.51
C VAL A 43 15.71 7.05 42.48
N VAL A 44 16.68 7.56 41.71
CA VAL A 44 18.04 6.99 41.68
C VAL A 44 18.70 7.08 43.06
N LEU A 45 18.60 8.23 43.74
CA LEU A 45 19.08 8.38 45.12
C LEU A 45 18.36 7.43 46.08
N GLY A 46 17.04 7.24 45.93
CA GLY A 46 16.26 6.29 46.72
C GLY A 46 16.72 4.84 46.54
N ILE A 47 16.96 4.41 45.30
CA ILE A 47 17.47 3.06 44.99
C ILE A 47 18.87 2.89 45.58
N VAL A 48 19.77 3.87 45.45
CA VAL A 48 21.12 3.82 46.02
C VAL A 48 21.07 3.69 47.54
N VAL A 49 20.17 4.40 48.22
CA VAL A 49 20.02 4.28 49.68
C VAL A 49 19.44 2.91 50.06
N VAL A 50 18.41 2.42 49.36
CA VAL A 50 17.83 1.10 49.64
C VAL A 50 18.87 -0.01 49.46
N VAL A 51 19.66 0.03 48.38
CA VAL A 51 20.75 -0.94 48.13
C VAL A 51 21.84 -0.82 49.19
N SER A 52 22.20 0.40 49.61
CA SER A 52 23.18 0.63 50.69
C SER A 52 22.68 0.12 52.05
N SER A 53 21.37 0.23 52.31
CA SER A 53 20.74 -0.26 53.53
C SER A 53 20.55 -1.79 53.54
N ALA A 54 20.32 -2.44 52.39
CA ALA A 54 20.30 -3.89 52.29
C ALA A 54 21.67 -4.53 52.66
N ILE A 55 22.77 -3.86 52.34
CA ILE A 55 24.13 -4.23 52.78
C ILE A 55 24.27 -4.09 54.32
N GLY A 56 23.61 -3.09 54.92
CA GLY A 56 23.57 -2.89 56.37
C GLY A 56 22.68 -3.90 57.12
N VAL A 57 21.60 -4.37 56.50
CA VAL A 57 20.69 -5.39 57.06
C VAL A 57 21.35 -6.78 57.05
N ASP A 58 22.15 -7.11 56.03
CA ASP A 58 22.94 -8.36 56.01
C ASP A 58 23.97 -8.41 57.16
N ALA A 59 24.58 -7.27 57.50
CA ALA A 59 25.46 -7.16 58.68
C ALA A 59 24.70 -7.34 60.01
N LEU A 60 23.44 -6.91 60.08
CA LEU A 60 22.60 -7.05 61.28
C LEU A 60 22.07 -8.48 61.46
N LEU A 61 21.77 -9.19 60.36
CA LEU A 61 21.28 -10.58 60.39
C LEU A 61 22.39 -11.59 60.69
N ARG A 62 23.63 -11.36 60.21
CA ARG A 62 24.81 -12.17 60.59
C ARG A 62 25.07 -12.16 62.10
N GLY A 63 24.85 -11.02 62.76
CA GLY A 63 24.97 -10.90 64.22
C GLY A 63 23.95 -11.71 65.03
N LYS A 64 22.82 -12.11 64.42
CA LYS A 64 21.82 -13.00 65.05
C LYS A 64 22.05 -14.48 64.74
N ALA A 65 22.54 -14.81 63.55
CA ALA A 65 22.81 -16.21 63.16
C ALA A 65 23.96 -16.85 63.97
N GLU A 66 24.92 -16.03 64.43
CA GLU A 66 26.05 -16.47 65.26
C GLU A 66 25.63 -17.00 66.64
N GLN A 67 24.41 -16.68 67.11
CA GLN A 67 23.88 -17.18 68.39
C GLN A 67 23.14 -18.52 68.30
N SER A 68 22.84 -19.02 67.10
CA SER A 68 22.00 -20.24 66.91
C SER A 68 22.74 -21.52 66.56
N GLY A 69 24.07 -21.49 66.39
CA GLY A 69 24.89 -22.70 66.20
C GLY A 69 24.63 -23.53 64.92
N VAL A 70 23.74 -23.09 64.03
CA VAL A 70 23.47 -23.75 62.74
C VAL A 70 24.39 -23.15 61.67
N PRO A 71 25.25 -23.94 61.01
CA PRO A 71 26.10 -23.44 59.92
C PRO A 71 25.24 -23.12 58.70
N SER A 72 25.02 -21.83 58.44
CA SER A 72 24.46 -21.36 57.17
C SER A 72 25.50 -21.51 56.06
N PRO A 73 25.14 -22.02 54.86
CA PRO A 73 26.07 -22.06 53.73
C PRO A 73 26.57 -20.64 53.42
N PRO A 74 27.85 -20.45 53.04
CA PRO A 74 28.33 -19.13 52.69
C PRO A 74 27.59 -18.68 51.43
N ALA A 75 26.60 -17.81 51.58
CA ALA A 75 26.01 -17.15 50.45
C ALA A 75 27.08 -16.24 49.84
N ASP A 76 27.71 -16.72 48.77
CA ASP A 76 28.79 -16.01 48.09
C ASP A 76 28.19 -14.93 47.17
N TYR A 77 27.98 -13.74 47.74
CA TYR A 77 27.48 -12.57 47.02
C TYR A 77 28.56 -11.84 46.20
N ARG A 78 29.73 -12.44 45.97
CA ARG A 78 30.84 -11.80 45.22
C ARG A 78 30.42 -11.35 43.83
N HIS A 79 29.47 -12.04 43.19
CA HIS A 79 28.94 -11.67 41.87
C HIS A 79 27.70 -10.76 41.94
N ALA A 80 26.97 -10.74 43.05
CA ALA A 80 25.76 -9.93 43.18
C ALA A 80 26.07 -8.42 43.21
N LYS A 81 27.10 -8.01 43.97
CA LYS A 81 27.51 -6.60 44.04
C LYS A 81 27.90 -5.99 42.68
N PRO A 82 28.84 -6.59 41.91
CA PRO A 82 29.19 -6.05 40.59
C PRO A 82 28.02 -6.11 39.59
N LEU A 83 27.15 -7.12 39.67
CA LEU A 83 25.95 -7.20 38.84
C LEU A 83 24.98 -6.03 39.09
N PHE A 84 24.64 -5.75 40.36
CA PHE A 84 23.76 -4.62 40.69
C PHE A 84 24.40 -3.27 40.37
N LEU A 85 25.73 -3.13 40.49
CA LEU A 85 26.44 -1.92 40.03
C LEU A 85 26.35 -1.73 38.52
N LEU A 86 26.53 -2.81 37.74
CA LEU A 86 26.38 -2.77 36.28
C LEU A 86 24.96 -2.41 35.87
N ILE A 87 23.94 -3.04 36.47
CA ILE A 87 22.53 -2.72 36.19
C ILE A 87 22.21 -1.27 36.57
N GLY A 88 22.69 -0.81 37.73
CA GLY A 88 22.52 0.58 38.15
C GLY A 88 23.19 1.57 37.20
N ALA A 89 24.42 1.30 36.78
CA ALA A 89 25.14 2.11 35.81
C ALA A 89 24.43 2.12 34.45
N ALA A 90 23.95 0.96 33.98
CA ALA A 90 23.18 0.85 32.74
C ALA A 90 21.85 1.61 32.82
N ALA A 91 21.15 1.56 33.96
CA ALA A 91 19.92 2.31 34.17
C ALA A 91 20.15 3.82 34.17
N VAL A 92 21.20 4.29 34.86
CA VAL A 92 21.59 5.71 34.85
C VAL A 92 21.98 6.15 33.44
N ALA A 93 22.79 5.36 32.73
CA ALA A 93 23.14 5.63 31.35
C ALA A 93 21.90 5.70 30.46
N ALA A 94 20.94 4.78 30.60
CA ALA A 94 19.69 4.80 29.84
C ALA A 94 18.84 6.05 30.12
N LEU A 95 18.78 6.51 31.38
CA LEU A 95 18.07 7.76 31.73
C LEU A 95 18.75 8.99 31.13
N VAL A 96 20.09 9.06 31.18
CA VAL A 96 20.85 10.15 30.56
C VAL A 96 20.64 10.15 29.05
N VAL A 97 20.75 8.99 28.39
CA VAL A 97 20.50 8.85 26.95
C VAL A 97 19.08 9.28 26.61
N ARG A 98 18.08 8.87 27.40
CA ARG A 98 16.70 9.30 27.20
C ARG A 98 16.57 10.82 27.30
N GLN A 99 17.15 11.44 28.32
CA GLN A 99 17.08 12.90 28.50
C GLN A 99 17.75 13.68 27.37
N LEU A 100 18.77 13.11 26.73
CA LEU A 100 19.49 13.75 25.62
C LEU A 100 18.84 13.51 24.25
N LEU A 101 18.19 12.35 24.04
CA LEU A 101 17.67 11.95 22.72
C LEU A 101 16.16 12.10 22.57
N VAL A 102 15.40 12.16 23.65
CA VAL A 102 13.94 12.34 23.60
C VAL A 102 13.62 13.85 23.59
N PRO A 103 13.07 14.39 22.51
CA PRO A 103 12.67 15.80 22.41
C PRO A 103 11.56 16.14 23.41
N ASP A 104 11.50 17.39 23.86
CA ASP A 104 10.50 17.85 24.84
C ASP A 104 9.07 17.65 24.35
N SER A 105 8.81 17.86 23.05
CA SER A 105 7.49 17.66 22.43
C SER A 105 7.16 16.21 22.08
N PHE A 106 8.01 15.24 22.45
CA PHE A 106 7.73 13.83 22.22
C PHE A 106 6.65 13.31 23.20
N GLY A 107 5.56 12.75 22.67
CA GLY A 107 4.48 12.20 23.50
C GLY A 107 3.22 13.06 23.57
N GLU A 108 3.29 14.35 23.22
CA GLU A 108 2.17 15.29 23.38
C GLU A 108 0.95 14.92 22.53
N ILE A 109 1.17 14.32 21.35
CA ILE A 109 0.13 13.87 20.41
C ILE A 109 0.28 12.39 20.05
N GLY A 110 0.81 11.58 20.98
CA GLY A 110 1.11 10.16 20.77
C GLY A 110 2.62 9.90 20.62
N TYR A 111 3.01 8.74 20.10
CA TYR A 111 4.42 8.32 19.97
C TYR A 111 5.15 9.03 18.82
N PHE A 112 5.17 10.36 18.88
CA PHE A 112 5.64 11.26 17.84
C PHE A 112 6.11 12.60 18.44
N ARG A 113 7.01 13.31 17.76
CA ARG A 113 7.53 14.63 18.17
C ARG A 113 6.63 15.74 17.63
N ALA A 114 5.85 16.40 18.50
CA ALA A 114 4.82 17.33 18.06
C ALA A 114 5.35 18.53 17.26
N ASP A 115 6.52 19.08 17.62
CA ASP A 115 7.12 20.22 16.91
C ASP A 115 7.44 19.95 15.44
N ALA A 116 7.60 18.67 15.06
CA ALA A 116 7.90 18.28 13.68
C ALA A 116 6.83 18.76 12.69
N ILE A 117 5.56 18.87 13.14
CA ILE A 117 4.46 19.35 12.29
C ILE A 117 4.69 20.81 11.91
N GLY A 118 4.93 21.67 12.91
CA GLY A 118 5.17 23.10 12.69
C GLY A 118 6.42 23.36 11.86
N GLU A 119 7.50 22.59 12.10
CA GLU A 119 8.72 22.67 11.32
C GLU A 119 8.51 22.26 9.86
N GLU A 120 7.75 21.19 9.58
CA GLU A 120 7.48 20.74 8.22
C GLU A 120 6.56 21.71 7.48
N MET A 121 5.55 22.29 8.18
CA MET A 121 4.67 23.32 7.61
C MET A 121 5.41 24.58 7.18
N GLN A 122 6.57 24.88 7.77
CA GLN A 122 7.43 26.00 7.36
C GLN A 122 8.25 25.70 6.11
N ARG A 123 8.33 24.43 5.70
CA ARG A 123 9.04 24.06 4.47
C ARG A 123 8.19 24.38 3.25
N GLN A 124 8.87 24.74 2.18
CA GLN A 124 8.24 24.96 0.90
C GLN A 124 7.65 23.65 0.36
N PRO A 125 6.34 23.59 0.04
CA PRO A 125 5.75 22.41 -0.57
C PRO A 125 6.44 22.10 -1.89
N ARG A 126 6.80 20.84 -2.12
CA ARG A 126 7.29 20.37 -3.42
C ARG A 126 6.14 19.82 -4.27
N HIS A 127 5.22 19.15 -3.59
CA HIS A 127 4.00 18.58 -4.14
C HIS A 127 2.83 19.54 -3.92
N ILE A 128 1.90 19.58 -4.86
CA ILE A 128 0.75 20.50 -4.87
C ILE A 128 -0.59 19.79 -4.98
N GLY A 129 -0.59 18.48 -5.30
CA GLY A 129 -1.80 17.68 -5.42
C GLY A 129 -2.56 17.85 -6.74
N ASN A 130 -3.45 16.90 -7.02
CA ASN A 130 -4.18 16.80 -8.30
C ASN A 130 -5.11 18.00 -8.56
N ASP A 131 -5.69 18.56 -7.50
CA ASP A 131 -6.64 19.68 -7.62
C ASP A 131 -5.98 20.95 -8.18
N GLU A 132 -4.71 21.19 -7.86
CA GLU A 132 -3.97 22.30 -8.44
C GLU A 132 -3.70 22.07 -9.94
N CYS A 133 -3.38 20.82 -10.32
CA CYS A 133 -3.19 20.45 -11.72
C CYS A 133 -4.48 20.63 -12.54
N ARG A 134 -5.63 20.23 -11.99
CA ARG A 134 -6.95 20.29 -12.66
C ARG A 134 -7.32 21.70 -13.12
N LYS A 135 -6.93 22.73 -12.38
CA LYS A 135 -7.24 24.14 -12.71
C LYS A 135 -6.77 24.55 -14.11
N CYS A 136 -5.69 23.95 -14.61
CA CYS A 136 -5.13 24.20 -15.94
C CYS A 136 -5.21 22.98 -16.88
N HIS A 137 -5.37 21.77 -16.35
CA HIS A 137 -5.38 20.50 -17.09
C HIS A 137 -6.71 19.74 -16.94
N GLU A 138 -7.83 20.45 -17.05
CA GLU A 138 -9.18 19.90 -16.83
C GLU A 138 -9.47 18.67 -17.70
N LYS A 139 -9.12 18.71 -18.99
CA LYS A 139 -9.33 17.58 -19.90
C LYS A 139 -8.61 16.33 -19.42
N GLN A 140 -7.32 16.44 -19.07
CA GLN A 140 -6.54 15.30 -18.59
C GLN A 140 -7.06 14.80 -17.24
N ALA A 141 -7.42 15.70 -16.34
CA ALA A 141 -8.00 15.35 -15.04
C ALA A 141 -9.34 14.62 -15.18
N SER A 142 -10.20 15.06 -16.11
CA SER A 142 -11.48 14.40 -16.37
C SER A 142 -11.32 12.99 -16.93
N LEU A 143 -10.31 12.76 -17.79
CA LEU A 143 -9.98 11.42 -18.28
C LEU A 143 -9.40 10.54 -17.17
N HIS A 144 -8.49 11.12 -16.39
CA HIS A 144 -7.81 10.46 -15.27
C HIS A 144 -8.79 9.95 -14.20
N ASP A 145 -9.71 10.80 -13.78
CA ASP A 145 -10.58 10.51 -12.63
C ASP A 145 -11.67 9.48 -12.93
N LYS A 146 -12.06 9.34 -14.20
CA LYS A 146 -13.02 8.30 -14.61
C LYS A 146 -12.36 6.92 -14.74
N ASP A 147 -11.03 6.85 -14.82
CA ASP A 147 -10.29 5.64 -15.21
C ASP A 147 -9.50 4.97 -14.07
N ALA A 148 -8.82 3.86 -14.36
CA ALA A 148 -8.10 3.02 -13.40
C ALA A 148 -7.00 3.75 -12.63
N HIS A 149 -6.47 4.84 -13.20
CA HIS A 149 -5.46 5.66 -12.57
C HIS A 149 -6.02 6.75 -11.66
N ALA A 150 -7.34 6.89 -11.49
CA ALA A 150 -7.96 7.95 -10.67
C ALA A 150 -7.37 8.14 -9.26
N ARG A 151 -6.75 7.09 -8.69
CA ARG A 151 -6.10 7.10 -7.37
C ARG A 151 -4.58 7.30 -7.38
N VAL A 152 -3.97 7.44 -8.55
CA VAL A 152 -2.56 7.77 -8.73
C VAL A 152 -2.44 9.29 -8.77
N ALA A 153 -1.50 9.89 -8.04
CA ALA A 153 -1.33 11.33 -8.10
C ALA A 153 -0.66 11.72 -9.43
N CYS A 154 -1.03 12.87 -10.01
CA CYS A 154 -0.38 13.36 -11.23
C CYS A 154 1.14 13.45 -11.05
N GLU A 155 1.58 13.83 -9.84
CA GLU A 155 2.97 14.03 -9.46
C GLU A 155 3.76 12.72 -9.29
N ASP A 156 3.10 11.57 -9.17
CA ASP A 156 3.77 10.26 -9.13
C ASP A 156 4.40 9.92 -10.49
N CYS A 157 3.76 10.36 -11.57
CA CYS A 157 4.27 10.21 -12.94
C CYS A 157 5.08 11.42 -13.38
N HIS A 158 4.57 12.62 -13.16
CA HIS A 158 5.13 13.87 -13.71
C HIS A 158 6.22 14.50 -12.84
N GLY A 159 6.33 14.08 -11.57
CA GLY A 159 7.21 14.67 -10.57
C GLY A 159 6.57 15.87 -9.84
N PRO A 160 7.30 16.48 -8.88
CA PRO A 160 6.77 17.57 -8.05
C PRO A 160 6.42 18.83 -8.86
N GLY A 161 5.18 19.29 -8.71
CA GLY A 161 4.52 20.32 -9.52
C GLY A 161 4.69 21.76 -9.05
N TRP A 162 5.23 22.01 -7.85
CA TRP A 162 5.21 23.35 -7.24
C TRP A 162 5.80 24.46 -8.14
N LYS A 163 6.95 24.20 -8.77
CA LYS A 163 7.59 25.17 -9.67
C LYS A 163 6.79 25.38 -10.97
N HIS A 164 6.18 24.31 -11.47
CA HIS A 164 5.36 24.33 -12.68
C HIS A 164 4.09 25.16 -12.46
N ALA A 165 3.35 24.92 -11.39
CA ALA A 165 2.12 25.66 -11.11
C ALA A 165 2.31 27.18 -11.01
N ARG A 166 3.44 27.63 -10.45
CA ARG A 166 3.74 29.07 -10.32
C ARG A 166 4.29 29.73 -11.58
N ALA A 167 4.99 28.98 -12.43
CA ALA A 167 5.63 29.50 -13.63
C ALA A 167 5.68 28.41 -14.71
N PRO A 168 4.53 28.07 -15.32
CA PRO A 168 4.38 26.91 -16.19
C PRO A 168 5.18 27.02 -17.48
N GLU A 169 5.49 28.24 -17.92
CA GLU A 169 6.35 28.46 -19.09
C GLU A 169 7.83 28.28 -18.82
N LYS A 170 8.27 28.48 -17.56
CA LYS A 170 9.67 28.36 -17.17
C LYS A 170 10.03 26.99 -16.61
N ASN A 171 9.03 26.27 -16.10
CA ASN A 171 9.23 24.99 -15.44
C ASN A 171 8.26 23.99 -16.04
N LYS A 172 8.72 23.16 -16.98
CA LYS A 172 7.91 22.07 -17.54
C LYS A 172 8.03 20.84 -16.64
N LEU A 173 6.93 20.12 -16.46
CA LEU A 173 6.96 18.80 -15.83
C LEU A 173 7.45 17.74 -16.81
N VAL A 174 8.01 16.67 -16.27
CA VAL A 174 8.40 15.51 -17.08
C VAL A 174 7.12 14.91 -17.65
N LYS A 175 7.08 14.63 -18.95
CA LYS A 175 6.06 13.75 -19.55
C LYS A 175 6.67 12.37 -19.71
N PRO A 176 6.36 11.39 -18.84
CA PRO A 176 6.86 10.04 -18.98
C PRO A 176 6.53 9.47 -20.35
N SER A 177 7.57 9.18 -21.11
CA SER A 177 7.44 8.51 -22.40
C SER A 177 8.20 7.19 -22.44
N THR A 178 9.07 6.92 -21.47
CA THR A 178 9.82 5.66 -21.40
C THR A 178 9.01 4.59 -20.67
N LYS A 179 9.20 3.33 -21.09
CA LYS A 179 8.62 2.15 -20.44
C LYS A 179 8.90 2.09 -18.94
N ASP A 180 10.10 2.53 -18.52
CA ASP A 180 10.56 2.41 -17.14
C ASP A 180 9.60 3.03 -16.14
N ARG A 181 9.01 4.18 -16.46
CA ARG A 181 8.06 4.87 -15.57
C ARG A 181 6.78 4.05 -15.36
N CYS A 182 6.25 3.45 -16.41
CA CYS A 182 5.10 2.55 -16.33
C CYS A 182 5.46 1.27 -15.57
N LEU A 183 6.64 0.72 -15.83
CA LEU A 183 7.12 -0.53 -15.25
C LEU A 183 7.50 -0.42 -13.77
N ILE A 184 7.64 0.80 -13.21
CA ILE A 184 7.70 0.98 -11.75
C ILE A 184 6.53 0.25 -11.11
N CYS A 185 5.31 0.44 -11.62
CA CYS A 185 4.09 -0.16 -11.08
C CYS A 185 3.65 -1.41 -11.86
N HIS A 186 3.75 -1.43 -13.18
CA HIS A 186 3.13 -2.49 -14.00
C HIS A 186 4.02 -3.69 -14.31
N ARG A 187 5.30 -3.69 -13.91
CA ARG A 187 6.12 -4.91 -14.06
C ARG A 187 5.57 -6.03 -13.19
N LEU A 188 5.63 -7.26 -13.71
CA LEU A 188 5.31 -8.47 -12.97
C LEU A 188 6.29 -8.67 -11.81
N LEU A 189 5.75 -8.73 -10.58
CA LEU A 189 6.45 -9.05 -9.35
C LEU A 189 5.62 -10.02 -8.53
N ASP A 190 6.23 -11.13 -8.07
CA ASP A 190 5.54 -12.15 -7.26
C ASP A 190 4.97 -11.59 -5.94
N ALA A 191 5.60 -10.54 -5.40
CA ALA A 191 5.17 -9.90 -4.15
C ALA A 191 3.95 -8.97 -4.32
N ARG A 192 3.50 -8.70 -5.55
CA ARG A 192 2.34 -7.84 -5.79
C ARG A 192 1.05 -8.65 -5.84
N PRO A 193 -0.07 -8.09 -5.34
CA PRO A 193 -1.37 -8.71 -5.47
C PRO A 193 -1.69 -9.13 -6.91
N GLY A 194 -2.30 -10.30 -7.07
CA GLY A 194 -2.70 -10.81 -8.39
C GLY A 194 -3.75 -9.95 -9.09
N ASP A 195 -4.45 -9.10 -8.32
CA ASP A 195 -5.45 -8.14 -8.78
C ASP A 195 -4.93 -6.81 -9.27
N PHE A 196 -3.67 -6.50 -9.01
CA PHE A 196 -3.01 -5.38 -9.63
C PHE A 196 -2.63 -5.71 -11.09
N PRO A 197 -2.92 -4.83 -12.07
CA PRO A 197 -2.52 -5.04 -13.46
C PRO A 197 -0.99 -5.11 -13.61
N GLN A 198 -0.50 -6.31 -13.92
CA GLN A 198 0.93 -6.61 -14.05
C GLN A 198 1.24 -7.34 -15.34
N ILE A 199 2.36 -6.99 -15.96
CA ILE A 199 2.81 -7.55 -17.23
C ILE A 199 4.30 -7.91 -17.18
N GLU A 200 4.66 -8.97 -17.89
CA GLU A 200 5.98 -9.09 -18.51
C GLU A 200 5.87 -8.40 -19.88
N TRP A 201 6.65 -7.35 -20.12
CA TRP A 201 6.39 -6.44 -21.22
C TRP A 201 6.74 -7.03 -22.59
N ARG A 202 7.68 -7.98 -22.66
CA ARG A 202 8.02 -8.65 -23.92
C ARG A 202 6.94 -9.65 -24.31
N GLU A 203 6.37 -10.35 -23.34
CA GLU A 203 5.18 -11.19 -23.52
C GLU A 203 3.98 -10.35 -23.95
N HIS A 204 3.78 -9.19 -23.33
CA HIS A 204 2.73 -8.26 -23.72
C HIS A 204 2.88 -7.83 -25.19
N PHE A 205 4.08 -7.40 -25.60
CA PHE A 205 4.36 -6.99 -26.99
C PHE A 205 4.15 -8.13 -27.97
N ARG A 206 4.60 -9.34 -27.62
CA ARG A 206 4.39 -10.55 -28.43
C ARG A 206 2.90 -10.87 -28.59
N PHE A 207 2.12 -10.74 -27.52
CA PHE A 207 0.68 -10.99 -27.53
C PHE A 207 -0.08 -10.01 -28.44
N VAL A 208 0.28 -8.72 -28.42
CA VAL A 208 -0.36 -7.70 -29.27
C VAL A 208 0.27 -7.54 -30.66
N GLY A 209 1.24 -8.38 -31.02
CA GLY A 209 1.88 -8.37 -32.34
C GLY A 209 2.74 -7.13 -32.61
N VAL A 210 3.51 -6.68 -31.62
CA VAL A 210 4.49 -5.58 -31.78
C VAL A 210 5.87 -6.16 -32.11
N ALA A 211 6.42 -5.77 -33.25
CA ALA A 211 7.75 -6.17 -33.71
C ALA A 211 8.85 -5.22 -33.22
N ASP A 212 8.60 -3.90 -33.24
CA ASP A 212 9.57 -2.92 -32.75
C ASP A 212 9.49 -2.76 -31.23
N LEU A 213 10.53 -3.23 -30.54
CA LEU A 213 10.63 -3.16 -29.08
C LEU A 213 10.98 -1.76 -28.56
N SER A 214 11.30 -0.81 -29.44
CA SER A 214 11.53 0.60 -29.11
C SER A 214 10.22 1.35 -28.80
N VAL A 215 9.11 0.89 -29.37
CA VAL A 215 7.76 1.46 -29.19
C VAL A 215 7.46 1.71 -27.72
N GLN A 216 6.99 2.90 -27.39
CA GLN A 216 6.67 3.28 -26.02
C GLN A 216 5.25 2.86 -25.65
N CYS A 217 5.01 2.56 -24.38
CA CYS A 217 3.67 2.20 -23.89
C CYS A 217 2.62 3.26 -24.28
N THR A 218 3.02 4.53 -24.29
CA THR A 218 2.15 5.67 -24.62
C THR A 218 1.78 5.80 -26.09
N GLN A 219 2.39 5.03 -26.99
CA GLN A 219 1.94 5.00 -28.40
C GLN A 219 0.66 4.18 -28.57
N CYS A 220 0.38 3.31 -27.61
CA CYS A 220 -0.79 2.46 -27.58
C CYS A 220 -1.74 2.88 -26.45
N HIS A 221 -1.26 3.08 -25.22
CA HIS A 221 -2.08 3.39 -24.05
C HIS A 221 -2.03 4.87 -23.66
N ASP A 222 -3.16 5.49 -23.35
CA ASP A 222 -3.18 6.81 -22.71
C ASP A 222 -3.00 6.65 -21.18
N PRO A 223 -1.94 7.23 -20.56
CA PRO A 223 -1.76 7.13 -19.12
C PRO A 223 -2.86 7.79 -18.29
N HIS A 224 -3.62 8.74 -18.86
CA HIS A 224 -4.76 9.36 -18.20
C HIS A 224 -6.04 8.55 -18.41
N GLU A 225 -6.06 7.57 -19.32
CA GLU A 225 -7.24 6.75 -19.59
C GLU A 225 -6.81 5.36 -20.08
N PRO A 226 -6.12 4.58 -19.23
CA PRO A 226 -5.41 3.37 -19.67
C PRO A 226 -6.31 2.27 -20.22
N LEU A 227 -7.59 2.25 -19.83
CA LEU A 227 -8.58 1.26 -20.23
C LEU A 227 -9.64 1.81 -21.18
N TYR A 228 -9.45 3.01 -21.72
CA TYR A 228 -10.36 3.64 -22.69
C TYR A 228 -11.84 3.50 -22.34
N MET A 229 -12.20 3.66 -21.06
CA MET A 229 -13.52 3.23 -20.63
C MET A 229 -14.63 4.10 -21.23
N ASP A 230 -15.64 3.42 -21.79
CA ASP A 230 -16.82 4.06 -22.38
C ASP A 230 -17.74 4.69 -21.31
N ARG A 231 -17.57 4.29 -20.04
CA ARG A 231 -18.34 4.74 -18.88
C ARG A 231 -17.47 4.81 -17.63
N ASP A 232 -17.92 5.59 -16.66
CA ASP A 232 -17.26 5.72 -15.36
C ASP A 232 -17.27 4.40 -14.58
N ILE A 233 -16.13 4.05 -13.99
CA ILE A 233 -15.94 2.81 -13.21
C ILE A 233 -16.99 2.61 -12.11
N ASN A 234 -17.47 3.68 -11.47
CA ASN A 234 -18.43 3.61 -10.38
C ASN A 234 -19.85 3.27 -10.87
N THR A 235 -20.13 3.48 -12.16
CA THR A 235 -21.42 3.17 -12.80
C THR A 235 -21.48 1.75 -13.34
N ALA A 236 -20.39 1.00 -13.28
CA ALA A 236 -20.30 -0.33 -13.85
C ALA A 236 -21.09 -1.39 -13.07
N ARG A 237 -21.51 -2.44 -13.80
CA ARG A 237 -22.32 -3.54 -13.26
C ARG A 237 -21.54 -4.26 -12.15
N LEU A 238 -22.20 -4.45 -11.00
CA LEU A 238 -21.67 -5.28 -9.92
C LEU A 238 -21.75 -6.76 -10.32
N HIS A 239 -20.69 -7.51 -10.03
CA HIS A 239 -20.56 -8.92 -10.35
C HIS A 239 -19.96 -9.68 -9.15
N PRO A 240 -20.38 -10.93 -8.87
CA PRO A 240 -19.69 -11.80 -7.92
C PRO A 240 -18.20 -11.90 -8.24
N LEU A 241 -17.37 -12.09 -7.22
CA LEU A 241 -15.93 -12.24 -7.41
C LEU A 241 -15.62 -13.43 -8.35
N ILE A 242 -14.91 -13.15 -9.44
CA ILE A 242 -14.26 -14.16 -10.27
C ILE A 242 -12.80 -14.21 -9.82
N HIS A 243 -12.38 -15.31 -9.21
CA HIS A 243 -10.98 -15.48 -8.82
C HIS A 243 -10.12 -15.71 -10.06
N ARG A 244 -9.03 -14.96 -10.21
CA ARG A 244 -8.00 -15.29 -11.19
C ARG A 244 -7.13 -16.43 -10.67
N CYS A 245 -6.52 -17.16 -11.59
CA CYS A 245 -5.58 -18.24 -11.27
C CYS A 245 -4.55 -17.80 -10.23
N ARG A 246 -3.94 -16.62 -10.44
CA ARG A 246 -2.89 -16.05 -9.59
C ARG A 246 -3.35 -15.64 -8.19
N ASP A 247 -4.66 -15.47 -7.96
CA ASP A 247 -5.17 -15.09 -6.63
C ASP A 247 -4.96 -16.23 -5.61
N CYS A 248 -4.90 -17.49 -6.07
CA CYS A 248 -4.57 -18.66 -5.24
C CYS A 248 -3.22 -19.30 -5.63
N HIS A 249 -2.77 -19.11 -6.87
CA HIS A 249 -1.53 -19.68 -7.40
C HIS A 249 -0.41 -18.64 -7.49
N THR A 250 -0.06 -18.04 -6.34
CA THR A 250 0.93 -16.95 -6.24
C THR A 250 2.34 -17.30 -6.74
N SER A 251 2.66 -18.59 -6.89
CA SER A 251 3.97 -19.08 -7.37
C SER A 251 3.91 -19.84 -8.70
N ARG A 252 2.73 -19.92 -9.34
CA ARG A 252 2.58 -20.54 -10.67
C ARG A 252 2.07 -19.50 -11.65
N VAL A 253 3.00 -18.69 -12.15
CA VAL A 253 2.72 -17.65 -13.16
C VAL A 253 2.52 -18.22 -14.56
N ASN A 254 2.88 -19.50 -14.79
CA ASN A 254 2.69 -20.13 -16.09
C ASN A 254 1.27 -20.69 -16.24
N GLU A 255 0.39 -19.86 -16.81
CA GLU A 255 -0.99 -20.21 -17.13
C GLU A 255 -1.14 -21.15 -18.33
N SER A 256 -0.03 -21.51 -19.01
CA SER A 256 -0.03 -22.52 -20.07
C SER A 256 -0.03 -23.95 -19.53
N LEU A 257 0.14 -24.14 -18.22
CA LEU A 257 0.14 -25.47 -17.62
C LEU A 257 -1.28 -26.07 -17.66
N PRO A 258 -1.41 -27.38 -17.92
CA PRO A 258 -2.70 -28.04 -17.93
C PRO A 258 -3.36 -27.93 -16.55
N ARG A 259 -4.64 -27.57 -16.56
CA ARG A 259 -5.46 -27.48 -15.35
C ARG A 259 -5.63 -28.89 -14.76
N PRO A 260 -5.53 -29.06 -13.43
CA PRO A 260 -5.84 -30.34 -12.79
C PRO A 260 -7.31 -30.72 -13.00
N ASP A 261 -7.58 -32.02 -13.15
CA ASP A 261 -8.92 -32.56 -13.44
C ASP A 261 -10.01 -32.16 -12.42
N ARG A 262 -9.63 -31.85 -11.18
CA ARG A 262 -10.54 -31.48 -10.08
C ARG A 262 -10.53 -29.99 -9.72
N HIS A 263 -10.14 -29.13 -10.65
CA HIS A 263 -10.19 -27.68 -10.41
C HIS A 263 -11.64 -27.18 -10.39
N PRO A 264 -12.05 -26.37 -9.39
CA PRO A 264 -13.42 -25.85 -9.32
C PRO A 264 -13.79 -25.04 -10.57
N ALA A 265 -14.95 -25.35 -11.16
CA ALA A 265 -15.46 -24.67 -12.35
C ALA A 265 -16.08 -23.30 -12.05
N ILE A 266 -16.47 -23.03 -10.79
CA ILE A 266 -17.16 -21.80 -10.37
C ILE A 266 -16.36 -20.51 -10.64
N PHE A 267 -15.04 -20.62 -10.79
CA PHE A 267 -14.16 -19.49 -11.12
C PHE A 267 -14.07 -19.19 -12.62
N GLU A 268 -14.78 -19.95 -13.46
CA GLU A 268 -14.76 -19.82 -14.91
C GLU A 268 -16.01 -19.11 -15.42
N CYS A 269 -15.83 -18.26 -16.43
CA CYS A 269 -16.92 -17.54 -17.07
C CYS A 269 -18.00 -18.49 -17.62
N SER A 270 -17.59 -19.65 -18.13
CA SER A 270 -18.48 -20.65 -18.73
C SER A 270 -19.40 -21.34 -17.72
N TYR A 271 -19.09 -21.29 -16.42
CA TYR A 271 -19.97 -21.87 -15.41
C TYR A 271 -21.33 -21.16 -15.39
N CYS A 272 -21.34 -19.83 -15.50
CA CYS A 272 -22.57 -19.02 -15.56
C CYS A 272 -22.94 -18.62 -17.00
N HIS A 273 -21.96 -18.43 -17.89
CA HIS A 273 -22.16 -17.91 -19.25
C HIS A 273 -21.85 -18.94 -20.34
N ALA A 274 -22.15 -20.23 -20.11
CA ALA A 274 -21.83 -21.32 -21.04
C ALA A 274 -22.20 -21.04 -22.51
N PRO A 275 -23.42 -20.55 -22.84
CA PRO A 275 -23.79 -20.32 -24.24
C PRO A 275 -22.96 -19.21 -24.91
N ILE A 276 -22.64 -18.16 -24.16
CA ILE A 276 -21.82 -17.04 -24.65
C ILE A 276 -20.39 -17.52 -24.89
N VAL A 277 -19.82 -18.27 -23.95
CA VAL A 277 -18.45 -18.81 -24.10
C VAL A 277 -18.37 -19.77 -25.28
N ALA A 278 -19.36 -20.65 -25.47
CA ALA A 278 -19.39 -21.57 -26.61
C ALA A 278 -19.54 -20.86 -27.96
N ASP A 279 -20.24 -19.72 -28.02
CA ASP A 279 -20.30 -18.88 -29.22
C ASP A 279 -18.97 -18.16 -29.44
N PHE A 280 -18.42 -17.48 -28.42
CA PHE A 280 -17.15 -16.76 -28.47
C PHE A 280 -15.99 -17.63 -28.97
N GLN A 281 -15.91 -18.89 -28.51
CA GLN A 281 -14.87 -19.83 -28.93
C GLN A 281 -14.85 -20.10 -30.45
N LYS A 282 -15.95 -19.86 -31.16
CA LYS A 282 -16.06 -20.05 -32.62
C LYS A 282 -15.76 -18.78 -33.41
N LYS A 283 -15.51 -17.66 -32.73
CA LYS A 283 -15.37 -16.33 -33.33
C LYS A 283 -13.89 -15.95 -33.47
N PRO A 284 -13.53 -15.04 -34.39
CA PRO A 284 -12.14 -14.62 -34.61
C PRO A 284 -11.38 -14.14 -33.36
N HIS A 285 -12.11 -13.62 -32.35
CA HIS A 285 -11.55 -13.12 -31.10
C HIS A 285 -11.26 -14.21 -30.07
N ASN A 286 -11.47 -15.50 -30.37
CA ASN A 286 -11.30 -16.59 -29.39
C ASN A 286 -9.88 -16.74 -28.81
N LYS A 287 -8.88 -16.10 -29.40
CA LYS A 287 -7.49 -16.08 -28.91
C LYS A 287 -7.26 -15.05 -27.81
N VAL A 288 -8.16 -14.08 -27.63
CA VAL A 288 -8.11 -13.16 -26.49
C VAL A 288 -9.00 -13.67 -25.36
N ARG A 289 -8.75 -13.20 -24.13
CA ARG A 289 -9.58 -13.59 -22.99
C ARG A 289 -10.83 -12.75 -22.94
N CYS A 290 -11.90 -13.28 -22.35
CA CYS A 290 -13.10 -12.49 -22.03
C CYS A 290 -12.70 -11.26 -21.21
N THR A 291 -11.74 -11.42 -20.28
CA THR A 291 -11.21 -10.36 -19.43
C THR A 291 -10.35 -9.32 -20.15
N THR A 292 -10.06 -9.50 -21.45
CA THR A 292 -9.42 -8.46 -22.26
C THR A 292 -10.40 -7.32 -22.53
N CYS A 293 -11.68 -7.63 -22.77
CA CYS A 293 -12.72 -6.62 -23.00
C CYS A 293 -13.64 -6.43 -21.78
N HIS A 294 -13.82 -7.47 -20.96
CA HIS A 294 -14.64 -7.43 -19.74
C HIS A 294 -13.75 -7.36 -18.50
N LEU A 295 -13.38 -6.14 -18.13
CA LEU A 295 -12.39 -5.87 -17.09
C LEU A 295 -13.05 -5.94 -15.72
N PHE A 296 -12.53 -6.83 -14.87
CA PHE A 296 -13.00 -7.00 -13.49
C PHE A 296 -12.18 -6.13 -12.53
N PHE A 297 -12.87 -5.29 -11.77
CA PHE A 297 -12.33 -4.45 -10.72
C PHE A 297 -12.81 -4.91 -9.35
N LYS A 298 -11.89 -5.43 -8.53
CA LYS A 298 -12.21 -5.86 -7.17
C LYS A 298 -12.57 -4.65 -6.31
N ILE A 299 -13.73 -4.70 -5.63
CA ILE A 299 -14.12 -3.70 -4.63
C ILE A 299 -13.96 -4.27 -3.22
N SER A 300 -14.27 -5.55 -3.04
CA SER A 300 -14.23 -6.27 -1.76
C SER A 300 -13.84 -7.73 -1.99
N ASP A 301 -13.78 -8.50 -0.91
CA ASP A 301 -13.46 -9.93 -0.98
C ASP A 301 -14.60 -10.78 -1.58
N PHE A 302 -15.79 -10.22 -1.79
CA PHE A 302 -16.95 -10.98 -2.29
C PHE A 302 -17.52 -10.44 -3.60
N ALA A 303 -17.15 -9.22 -4.00
CA ALA A 303 -17.71 -8.57 -5.19
C ALA A 303 -16.72 -7.61 -5.86
N GLY A 304 -16.93 -7.43 -7.16
CA GLY A 304 -16.27 -6.39 -7.95
C GLY A 304 -17.18 -5.86 -9.04
N ARG A 305 -16.70 -4.89 -9.80
CA ARG A 305 -17.41 -4.38 -10.99
C ARG A 305 -16.83 -4.99 -12.24
N ILE A 306 -17.67 -5.28 -13.22
CA ILE A 306 -17.23 -5.59 -14.57
C ILE A 306 -17.55 -4.41 -15.47
N ILE A 307 -16.50 -3.88 -16.09
CA ILE A 307 -16.59 -2.82 -17.11
C ILE A 307 -16.31 -3.45 -18.46
N ARG A 308 -16.94 -2.94 -19.51
CA ARG A 308 -16.63 -3.33 -20.87
C ARG A 308 -15.81 -2.23 -21.53
N ASP A 309 -14.64 -2.59 -22.02
CA ASP A 309 -13.87 -1.73 -22.91
C ASP A 309 -14.48 -1.81 -24.32
N ALA A 310 -15.17 -0.75 -24.70
CA ALA A 310 -15.96 -0.67 -25.93
C ALA A 310 -15.71 0.63 -26.70
N ASP A 311 -14.72 1.40 -26.28
CA ASP A 311 -14.27 2.58 -27.00
C ASP A 311 -13.43 2.15 -28.22
N PRO A 312 -13.61 2.80 -29.39
CA PRO A 312 -12.81 2.49 -30.57
C PRO A 312 -11.29 2.50 -30.34
N ARG A 313 -10.79 3.37 -29.44
CA ARG A 313 -9.36 3.48 -29.11
C ARG A 313 -8.79 2.19 -28.54
N PHE A 314 -9.59 1.43 -27.79
CA PHE A 314 -9.19 0.11 -27.33
C PHE A 314 -9.07 -0.90 -28.49
N CYS A 315 -10.07 -0.95 -29.38
CA CYS A 315 -10.00 -1.85 -30.55
C CYS A 315 -8.77 -1.54 -31.42
N LEU A 316 -8.44 -0.26 -31.55
CA LEU A 316 -7.26 0.24 -32.27
C LEU A 316 -5.92 -0.17 -31.62
N LEU A 317 -5.89 -0.59 -30.35
CA LEU A 317 -4.70 -1.18 -29.73
C LEU A 317 -4.21 -2.44 -30.44
N CYS A 318 -5.09 -3.15 -31.14
CA CYS A 318 -4.75 -4.33 -31.93
C CYS A 318 -4.96 -4.09 -33.43
N HIS A 319 -6.00 -3.34 -33.81
CA HIS A 319 -6.42 -3.18 -35.19
C HIS A 319 -5.87 -1.94 -35.88
N ARG A 320 -5.23 -0.99 -35.20
CA ARG A 320 -4.65 0.17 -35.91
C ARG A 320 -3.49 -0.28 -36.79
N GLU A 321 -3.54 0.13 -38.06
CA GLU A 321 -2.42 0.02 -38.99
C GLU A 321 -1.23 0.84 -38.48
N ALA A 322 -0.06 0.21 -38.37
CA ALA A 322 1.16 0.85 -37.91
C ALA A 322 2.41 0.03 -38.31
N ASP A 323 3.49 0.72 -38.64
CA ASP A 323 4.75 0.12 -39.12
C ASP A 323 5.44 -0.79 -38.09
N PHE A 324 5.14 -0.62 -36.80
CA PHE A 324 5.73 -1.43 -35.74
C PHE A 324 5.03 -2.78 -35.53
N ARG A 325 3.97 -3.08 -36.27
CA ARG A 325 3.22 -4.34 -36.17
C ARG A 325 3.98 -5.48 -36.85
N SER A 326 3.88 -6.68 -36.28
CA SER A 326 4.35 -7.89 -36.94
C SER A 326 3.35 -8.37 -37.99
N GLU A 327 3.82 -9.17 -38.96
CA GLU A 327 2.97 -9.83 -39.96
C GLU A 327 1.90 -10.75 -39.34
N SER A 328 2.17 -11.24 -38.13
CA SER A 328 1.26 -12.08 -37.35
C SER A 328 0.21 -11.29 -36.55
N ALA A 329 0.24 -9.95 -36.59
CA ALA A 329 -0.70 -9.10 -35.88
C ALA A 329 -2.13 -9.23 -36.47
N ALA A 330 -3.11 -8.72 -35.73
CA ALA A 330 -4.48 -8.63 -36.24
C ALA A 330 -4.53 -7.70 -37.47
N PRO A 331 -5.54 -7.86 -38.36
CA PRO A 331 -5.70 -7.00 -39.53
C PRO A 331 -5.71 -5.51 -39.14
N GLY A 332 -4.85 -4.75 -39.80
CA GLY A 332 -4.74 -3.30 -39.67
C GLY A 332 -5.88 -2.58 -40.38
N ILE A 333 -6.37 -1.51 -39.77
CA ILE A 333 -7.32 -0.56 -40.35
C ILE A 333 -6.74 0.86 -40.24
N SER A 334 -6.94 1.67 -41.28
CA SER A 334 -6.78 3.12 -41.19
C SER A 334 -7.98 3.69 -40.43
N TRP A 335 -7.72 4.58 -39.48
CA TRP A 335 -8.77 5.25 -38.71
C TRP A 335 -8.47 6.76 -38.65
N PRO A 336 -9.44 7.64 -38.95
CA PRO A 336 -10.88 7.34 -39.11
C PRO A 336 -11.34 6.89 -40.50
N ASP A 337 -10.46 6.80 -41.50
CA ASP A 337 -10.81 6.53 -42.91
C ASP A 337 -11.67 5.27 -43.11
N HIS A 338 -11.50 4.24 -42.26
CA HIS A 338 -12.35 3.05 -42.29
C HIS A 338 -13.86 3.38 -42.26
N LEU A 339 -14.27 4.46 -41.57
CA LEU A 339 -15.66 4.89 -41.55
C LEU A 339 -16.13 5.37 -42.92
N ASP A 340 -15.27 6.00 -43.71
CA ASP A 340 -15.62 6.43 -45.07
C ASP A 340 -15.85 5.24 -46.01
N ASP A 341 -15.17 4.12 -45.76
CA ASP A 341 -15.27 2.90 -46.56
C ASP A 341 -16.52 2.07 -46.24
N VAL A 342 -17.05 2.16 -45.02
CA VAL A 342 -18.11 1.26 -44.52
C VAL A 342 -19.40 1.94 -44.07
N ALA A 343 -19.40 3.25 -43.84
CA ALA A 343 -20.60 3.96 -43.42
C ALA A 343 -21.54 4.18 -44.63
N GLU A 344 -22.77 3.71 -44.51
CA GLU A 344 -23.82 3.95 -45.51
C GLU A 344 -24.59 5.25 -45.23
N SER A 345 -24.44 5.80 -44.02
CA SER A 345 -25.11 7.02 -43.55
C SER A 345 -24.28 7.84 -42.57
N ASP A 346 -24.67 9.10 -42.33
CA ASP A 346 -24.06 9.96 -41.30
C ASP A 346 -24.26 9.40 -39.88
N GLU A 347 -25.32 8.62 -39.67
CA GLU A 347 -25.56 7.94 -38.40
C GLU A 347 -24.55 6.81 -38.17
N ASP A 348 -24.16 6.08 -39.22
CA ASP A 348 -23.14 5.03 -39.12
C ASP A 348 -21.77 5.59 -38.71
N ARG A 349 -21.46 6.83 -39.10
CA ARG A 349 -20.21 7.52 -38.71
C ARG A 349 -20.14 7.81 -37.22
N GLN A 350 -21.27 7.76 -36.50
CA GLN A 350 -21.34 7.94 -35.04
C GLN A 350 -21.36 6.61 -34.28
N LYS A 351 -21.47 5.46 -34.98
CA LYS A 351 -21.48 4.14 -34.36
C LYS A 351 -20.09 3.75 -33.88
N ARG A 352 -20.02 3.00 -32.79
CA ARG A 352 -18.76 2.40 -32.32
C ARG A 352 -18.48 1.12 -33.08
N CYS A 353 -17.23 0.65 -33.01
CA CYS A 353 -16.83 -0.63 -33.59
C CYS A 353 -17.74 -1.78 -33.15
N ILE A 354 -18.11 -1.84 -31.87
CA ILE A 354 -18.96 -2.91 -31.32
C ILE A 354 -20.44 -2.80 -31.70
N ASP A 355 -20.87 -1.72 -32.33
CA ASP A 355 -22.25 -1.57 -32.79
C ASP A 355 -22.40 -2.19 -34.20
N CYS A 356 -21.31 -2.26 -34.97
CA CYS A 356 -21.26 -2.95 -36.28
C CYS A 356 -20.61 -4.34 -36.22
N HIS A 357 -19.59 -4.55 -35.38
CA HIS A 357 -18.78 -5.77 -35.36
C HIS A 357 -19.10 -6.76 -34.23
N ARG A 358 -20.13 -6.51 -33.42
CA ARG A 358 -20.48 -7.35 -32.25
C ARG A 358 -20.55 -8.84 -32.57
N GLU A 359 -21.20 -9.17 -33.68
CA GLU A 359 -21.45 -10.55 -34.12
C GLU A 359 -20.17 -11.32 -34.49
N ARG A 360 -19.05 -10.59 -34.69
CA ARG A 360 -17.71 -11.17 -34.86
C ARG A 360 -17.00 -11.45 -33.53
N ILE A 361 -17.61 -11.12 -32.39
CA ILE A 361 -17.07 -11.36 -31.04
C ILE A 361 -17.90 -12.43 -30.33
N HIS A 362 -19.18 -12.16 -30.08
CA HIS A 362 -20.16 -13.14 -29.61
C HIS A 362 -21.57 -12.57 -29.78
N ARG A 363 -22.56 -13.45 -29.92
CA ARG A 363 -23.97 -13.05 -29.86
C ARG A 363 -24.33 -12.54 -28.47
N LEU A 364 -25.17 -11.51 -28.40
CA LEU A 364 -25.93 -11.27 -27.18
C LEU A 364 -27.09 -12.26 -27.19
N ILE A 365 -27.27 -12.97 -26.08
CA ILE A 365 -28.57 -13.56 -25.80
C ILE A 365 -29.49 -12.35 -25.64
N LYS A 366 -30.31 -12.05 -26.66
CA LYS A 366 -31.47 -11.18 -26.43
C LYS A 366 -32.15 -11.76 -25.21
N GLU A 367 -32.28 -10.98 -24.14
CA GLU A 367 -33.15 -11.34 -23.03
C GLU A 367 -34.46 -11.76 -23.67
N THR A 368 -34.73 -13.06 -23.68
CA THR A 368 -36.04 -13.58 -24.04
C THR A 368 -36.99 -12.86 -23.10
N GLY A 369 -37.88 -12.04 -23.66
CA GLY A 369 -38.61 -11.02 -22.94
C GLY A 369 -39.09 -11.49 -21.57
N HIS A 370 -38.61 -10.81 -20.53
CA HIS A 370 -39.59 -10.30 -19.58
C HIS A 370 -40.19 -9.06 -20.25
N GLU A 371 -41.25 -9.32 -21.00
CA GLU A 371 -42.37 -8.39 -21.05
C GLU A 371 -42.57 -7.89 -19.61
N GLN A 372 -42.37 -6.59 -19.42
CA GLN A 372 -43.05 -5.90 -18.34
C GLN A 372 -44.54 -6.15 -18.58
N GLN A 373 -45.10 -7.11 -17.84
CA GLN A 373 -46.53 -7.17 -17.64
C GLN A 373 -46.86 -6.01 -16.70
N ASP A 374 -47.48 -4.99 -17.31
CA ASP A 374 -48.17 -3.81 -16.75
C ASP A 374 -47.50 -2.97 -15.66
#